data_AF-A0A397DGZ7-F1
#
_entry.id   AF-A0A397DGZ7-F1
#
_cell.length_a   1.000
_cell.length_b   1.000
_cell.length_c   1.000
_cell.angle_alpha   90.00
_cell.angle_beta   90.00
_cell.angle_gamma   90.00
#
_symmetry.space_group_name_H-M   'P 1'
#
loop_
_entity.id
_entity.type
_entity.pdbx_description
1 polymer ?
#
loop_
_entity_poly.entity_id
_entity_poly.type
_entity_poly.pdbx_seq_one_letter_code
_entity_poly.pdbx_strand_id
1 'polypeptide(L)'
;MFFKSKTDQGGTKRRDPKHVYANPMQPETCCILALAVYLACNPEHDSGSLFPGAAQRDRFGRSLSQLVGVTLPAAAKVVGTHSLRKGAATYAIGGSTSGPSIVNVCIRCGWSIGSVVERYVHYDGAGDQFVGRVVAGLPLASASFAVLPPHFVAGSSDAANATGALVFPRLWVHPTLRGVLSLCLASLVHHKAFLVTALPPKHPLLSSVLFGDASAAAILRANVTLTSQTMQPTGIPPHVDLHSQLDQNLAVVRALPSAIRESIEQLLDEKGVTAGNITHAMLEQLLRDTVATIVSVEPANNPSHSQVVEDMLPARPVHYWGGRWHLLPETFELPSVDVATAWHLWWCGSPARDIPPLIKISSRDLTKKQGKIFCEWNFAVVELQKVYNSATGTRMSRPFTSALVIAAFTTIMENLSLSWGQTQLGRQRRLTQMKMVTFARLARKRRRDT
;
A
#
# COMPACT_ATOMS: atom_id res chain seq x y z
N MET A 1 -17.95 -2.00 5.56
CA MET A 1 -19.28 -1.38 5.33
C MET A 1 -20.34 -2.31 5.91
N PHE A 2 -21.27 -1.83 6.73
CA PHE A 2 -22.29 -2.70 7.36
C PHE A 2 -23.50 -2.84 6.44
N PHE A 3 -24.04 -4.05 6.27
CA PHE A 3 -25.26 -4.28 5.47
C PHE A 3 -26.53 -3.85 6.21
N LYS A 4 -26.54 -3.90 7.55
CA LYS A 4 -27.65 -3.43 8.42
C LYS A 4 -27.28 -2.14 9.15
N SER A 5 -28.25 -1.27 9.40
CA SER A 5 -28.09 -0.04 10.17
C SER A 5 -29.30 0.19 11.08
N LYS A 6 -29.24 1.18 11.99
CA LYS A 6 -30.38 1.49 12.85
C LYS A 6 -31.62 1.89 12.03
N THR A 7 -31.42 2.57 10.91
CA THR A 7 -32.46 3.06 10.00
C THR A 7 -32.78 2.07 8.87
N ASP A 8 -32.08 0.94 8.82
CA ASP A 8 -32.24 -0.14 7.84
C ASP A 8 -31.82 -1.49 8.45
N GLN A 9 -32.69 -2.06 9.29
CA GLN A 9 -32.46 -3.34 9.96
C GLN A 9 -32.56 -4.53 9.00
N GLY A 10 -33.31 -4.37 7.90
CA GLY A 10 -33.41 -5.36 6.82
C GLY A 10 -32.17 -5.38 5.94
N GLY A 11 -31.46 -4.25 5.82
CA GLY A 11 -30.33 -4.08 4.91
C GLY A 11 -30.75 -4.00 3.43
N THR A 12 -32.04 -3.77 3.19
CA THR A 12 -32.66 -3.83 1.86
C THR A 12 -32.70 -2.47 1.18
N LYS A 13 -32.37 -1.38 1.87
CA LYS A 13 -32.38 -0.04 1.28
C LYS A 13 -31.11 0.18 0.46
N ARG A 14 -31.27 0.85 -0.70
CA ARG A 14 -30.13 1.36 -1.48
C ARG A 14 -29.32 2.29 -0.57
N ARG A 15 -28.03 1.98 -0.39
CA ARG A 15 -27.17 2.74 0.50
C ARG A 15 -26.47 3.85 -0.26
N ASP A 16 -26.37 5.00 0.40
CA ASP A 16 -25.53 6.08 -0.08
C ASP A 16 -24.06 5.63 -0.14
N PRO A 17 -23.31 6.10 -1.16
CA PRO A 17 -21.87 5.88 -1.23
C PRO A 17 -21.15 6.38 0.03
N LYS A 18 -20.00 5.77 0.33
CA LYS A 18 -19.09 6.24 1.38
C LYS A 18 -17.72 6.38 0.79
N HIS A 19 -17.27 7.60 0.57
CA HIS A 19 -15.97 7.90 0.00
C HIS A 19 -14.88 7.57 1.02
N VAL A 20 -13.83 6.88 0.56
CA VAL A 20 -12.70 6.41 1.38
C VAL A 20 -11.44 6.99 0.79
N TYR A 21 -10.57 7.54 1.64
CA TYR A 21 -9.38 8.26 1.21
C TYR A 21 -8.12 7.62 1.78
N ALA A 22 -7.04 7.67 1.00
CA ALA A 22 -5.71 7.37 1.49
C ALA A 22 -5.17 8.56 2.28
N ASN A 23 -4.32 8.29 3.27
CA ASN A 23 -3.51 9.29 3.94
C ASN A 23 -2.04 9.00 3.66
N PRO A 24 -1.42 9.64 2.64
CA PRO A 24 -0.03 9.40 2.29
C PRO A 24 0.97 9.96 3.32
N MET A 25 0.52 10.79 4.27
CA MET A 25 1.36 11.38 5.31
C MET A 25 1.41 10.51 6.57
N GLN A 26 0.41 9.64 6.78
CA GLN A 26 0.31 8.76 7.95
C GLN A 26 0.03 7.31 7.50
N PRO A 27 1.07 6.56 7.10
CA PRO A 27 0.90 5.17 6.64
C PRO A 27 0.32 4.24 7.70
N GLU A 28 0.53 4.51 8.99
CA GLU A 28 0.08 3.69 10.12
C GLU A 28 -1.46 3.62 10.21
N THR A 29 -2.15 4.66 9.78
CA THR A 29 -3.61 4.80 9.87
C THR A 29 -4.30 4.73 8.50
N CYS A 30 -3.52 4.73 7.41
CA CYS A 30 -4.02 4.74 6.04
C CYS A 30 -4.76 3.43 5.69
N CYS A 31 -6.08 3.52 5.55
CA CYS A 31 -6.92 2.36 5.26
C CYS A 31 -6.67 1.74 3.87
N ILE A 32 -6.23 2.54 2.88
CA ILE A 32 -5.87 2.05 1.55
C ILE A 32 -4.56 1.27 1.60
N LEU A 33 -3.56 1.75 2.36
CA LEU A 33 -2.32 0.99 2.58
C LEU A 33 -2.61 -0.32 3.32
N ALA A 34 -3.43 -0.28 4.37
CA ALA A 34 -3.82 -1.48 5.11
C ALA A 34 -4.53 -2.51 4.22
N LEU A 35 -5.43 -2.05 3.34
CA LEU A 35 -6.07 -2.90 2.33
C LEU A 35 -5.04 -3.50 1.36
N ALA A 36 -4.11 -2.67 0.87
CA ALA A 36 -3.08 -3.11 -0.06
C ALA A 36 -2.17 -4.17 0.54
N VAL A 37 -1.72 -3.98 1.79
CA VAL A 37 -0.93 -4.95 2.55
C VAL A 37 -1.70 -6.26 2.72
N TYR A 38 -2.98 -6.18 3.07
CA TYR A 38 -3.83 -7.36 3.22
C TYR A 38 -3.94 -8.12 1.89
N LEU A 39 -4.26 -7.46 0.78
CA LEU A 39 -4.40 -8.11 -0.52
C LEU A 39 -3.09 -8.71 -1.03
N ALA A 40 -1.98 -7.99 -0.89
CA ALA A 40 -0.65 -8.47 -1.30
C ALA A 40 -0.17 -9.68 -0.48
N CYS A 41 -0.61 -9.80 0.78
CA CYS A 41 -0.35 -10.98 1.61
C CYS A 41 -1.32 -12.15 1.34
N ASN A 42 -2.27 -11.98 0.41
CA ASN A 42 -3.28 -12.98 0.06
C ASN A 42 -3.46 -13.04 -1.46
N PRO A 43 -2.42 -13.42 -2.23
CA PRO A 43 -2.43 -13.35 -3.70
C PRO A 43 -3.51 -14.21 -4.36
N GLU A 44 -3.93 -15.29 -3.68
CA GLU A 44 -4.99 -16.20 -4.13
C GLU A 44 -6.41 -15.72 -3.76
N HIS A 45 -6.55 -14.52 -3.19
CA HIS A 45 -7.87 -13.96 -2.93
C HIS A 45 -8.54 -13.59 -4.26
N ASP A 46 -9.74 -14.10 -4.52
CA ASP A 46 -10.46 -13.86 -5.78
C ASP A 46 -11.66 -12.92 -5.60
N SER A 47 -12.38 -12.62 -6.67
CA SER A 47 -13.63 -11.84 -6.66
C SER A 47 -14.66 -12.51 -5.76
N GLY A 48 -14.88 -11.94 -4.59
CA GLY A 48 -15.79 -12.48 -3.59
C GLY A 48 -15.82 -11.62 -2.33
N SER A 49 -16.11 -12.25 -1.19
CA SER A 49 -16.09 -11.54 0.09
C SER A 49 -14.67 -11.14 0.49
N LEU A 50 -14.38 -9.83 0.51
CA LEU A 50 -13.08 -9.25 0.88
C LEU A 50 -12.48 -9.87 2.15
N PHE A 51 -13.33 -10.07 3.16
CA PHE A 51 -12.99 -10.85 4.35
C PHE A 51 -13.79 -12.14 4.33
N PRO A 52 -13.19 -13.29 3.95
CA PRO A 52 -13.96 -14.52 3.79
C PRO A 52 -14.47 -15.05 5.15
N GLY A 53 -15.37 -16.03 5.12
CA GLY A 53 -15.91 -16.72 6.30
C GLY A 53 -17.15 -16.07 6.93
N ALA A 54 -17.70 -16.72 7.95
CA ALA A 54 -18.90 -16.25 8.67
C ALA A 54 -18.55 -15.41 9.92
N ALA A 55 -19.57 -14.81 10.53
CA ALA A 55 -19.51 -14.09 11.81
C ALA A 55 -18.40 -13.01 11.87
N GLN A 56 -18.28 -12.19 10.82
CA GLN A 56 -17.24 -11.17 10.70
C GLN A 56 -17.23 -10.20 11.88
N ARG A 57 -18.41 -9.79 12.35
CA ARG A 57 -18.55 -8.88 13.50
C ARG A 57 -17.89 -9.46 14.75
N ASP A 58 -18.16 -10.71 15.07
CA ASP A 58 -17.71 -11.33 16.32
C ASP A 58 -16.23 -11.72 16.23
N ARG A 59 -15.75 -12.10 15.03
CA ARG A 59 -14.31 -12.27 14.76
C ARG A 59 -13.56 -10.97 14.94
N PHE A 60 -14.05 -9.90 14.31
CA PHE A 60 -13.45 -8.57 14.43
C PHE A 60 -13.46 -8.09 15.89
N GLY A 61 -14.58 -8.25 16.61
CA GLY A 61 -14.69 -7.89 18.02
C GLY A 61 -13.69 -8.62 18.92
N ARG A 62 -13.50 -9.93 18.70
CA ARG A 62 -12.49 -10.72 19.45
C ARG A 62 -11.08 -10.25 19.15
N SER A 63 -10.72 -10.07 17.88
CA SER A 63 -9.38 -9.58 17.50
C SER A 63 -9.12 -8.16 18.01
N LEU A 64 -10.11 -7.28 17.97
CA LEU A 64 -10.00 -5.93 18.51
C LEU A 64 -9.81 -5.96 20.03
N SER A 65 -10.61 -6.75 20.76
CA SER A 65 -10.49 -6.87 22.21
C SER A 65 -9.12 -7.42 22.63
N GLN A 66 -8.60 -8.40 21.91
CA GLN A 66 -7.25 -8.92 22.13
C GLN A 66 -6.18 -7.83 21.88
N LEU A 67 -6.29 -7.10 20.77
CA LEU A 67 -5.35 -6.04 20.44
C LEU A 67 -5.34 -4.95 21.50
N VAL A 68 -6.51 -4.41 21.85
CA VAL A 68 -6.66 -3.35 22.87
C VAL A 68 -6.17 -3.84 24.23
N GLY A 69 -6.46 -5.10 24.61
CA GLY A 69 -5.98 -5.66 25.87
C GLY A 69 -4.46 -5.66 25.99
N VAL A 70 -3.75 -5.79 24.87
CA VAL A 70 -2.28 -5.76 24.82
C VAL A 70 -1.74 -4.34 24.69
N THR A 71 -2.28 -3.53 23.79
CA THR A 71 -1.72 -2.21 23.46
C THR A 71 -2.24 -1.07 24.33
N LEU A 72 -3.48 -1.17 24.83
CA LEU A 72 -4.19 -0.14 25.58
C LEU A 72 -4.96 -0.77 26.76
N PRO A 73 -4.29 -1.44 27.71
CA PRO A 73 -4.95 -2.23 28.76
C PRO A 73 -5.93 -1.42 29.60
N ALA A 74 -5.62 -0.15 29.88
CA ALA A 74 -6.51 0.77 30.60
C ALA A 74 -7.85 1.01 29.88
N ALA A 75 -7.87 0.90 28.55
CA ALA A 75 -9.05 1.13 27.72
C ALA A 75 -9.79 -0.16 27.33
N ALA A 76 -9.31 -1.33 27.76
CA ALA A 76 -9.82 -2.64 27.33
C ALA A 76 -11.32 -2.86 27.61
N LYS A 77 -11.86 -2.24 28.66
CA LYS A 77 -13.28 -2.32 29.02
C LYS A 77 -14.16 -1.29 28.30
N VAL A 78 -13.57 -0.26 27.70
CA VAL A 78 -14.28 0.91 27.13
C VAL A 78 -14.22 0.91 25.60
N VAL A 79 -13.16 0.34 25.01
CA VAL A 79 -13.00 0.25 23.56
C VAL A 79 -13.61 -1.07 23.05
N GLY A 80 -14.63 -0.93 22.21
CA GLY A 80 -15.23 -2.04 21.48
C GLY A 80 -15.49 -1.68 20.02
N THR A 81 -16.17 -2.57 19.30
CA THR A 81 -16.47 -2.39 17.88
C THR A 81 -17.29 -1.12 17.60
N HIS A 82 -18.14 -0.70 18.53
CA HIS A 82 -18.89 0.54 18.45
C HIS A 82 -18.04 1.80 18.64
N SER A 83 -16.92 1.70 19.38
CA SER A 83 -16.05 2.83 19.70
C SER A 83 -15.37 3.37 18.45
N LEU A 84 -15.09 2.53 17.44
CA LEU A 84 -14.51 2.99 16.17
C LEU A 84 -15.45 3.92 15.40
N ARG A 85 -16.73 3.56 15.28
CA ARG A 85 -17.72 4.41 14.59
C ARG A 85 -18.06 5.66 15.40
N LYS A 86 -18.31 5.51 16.71
CA LYS A 86 -18.65 6.64 17.58
C LYS A 86 -17.47 7.61 17.69
N GLY A 87 -16.27 7.09 17.90
CA GLY A 87 -15.04 7.88 17.97
C GLY A 87 -14.76 8.62 16.66
N ALA A 88 -14.90 7.96 15.50
CA ALA A 88 -14.75 8.63 14.21
C ALA A 88 -15.78 9.75 14.00
N ALA A 89 -17.03 9.55 14.43
CA ALA A 89 -18.06 10.59 14.38
C ALA A 89 -17.70 11.76 15.29
N THR A 90 -17.38 11.49 16.56
CA THR A 90 -16.95 12.51 17.53
C THR A 90 -15.72 13.28 17.04
N TYR A 91 -14.74 12.58 16.45
CA TYR A 91 -13.56 13.21 15.86
C TYR A 91 -13.91 14.13 14.70
N ALA A 92 -14.79 13.69 13.78
CA ALA A 92 -15.20 14.52 12.66
C ALA A 92 -15.95 15.80 13.11
N ILE A 93 -16.83 15.68 14.10
CA ILE A 93 -17.66 16.80 14.58
C ILE A 93 -16.88 17.73 15.51
N GLY A 94 -16.12 17.16 16.45
CA GLY A 94 -15.51 17.87 17.57
C GLY A 94 -13.99 18.05 17.47
N GLY A 95 -13.34 17.46 16.46
CA GLY A 95 -11.90 17.58 16.26
C GLY A 95 -11.45 18.94 15.71
N SER A 96 -12.40 19.76 15.21
CA SER A 96 -12.15 21.11 14.73
C SER A 96 -13.45 21.92 14.72
N THR A 97 -13.34 23.24 14.91
CA THR A 97 -14.45 24.19 14.69
C THR A 97 -14.83 24.35 13.21
N SER A 98 -13.97 23.87 12.30
CA SER A 98 -14.21 23.86 10.84
C SER A 98 -14.58 22.47 10.31
N GLY A 99 -15.00 21.55 11.20
CA GLY A 99 -15.37 20.19 10.83
C GLY A 99 -16.63 20.10 9.96
N PRO A 100 -16.95 18.91 9.41
CA PRO A 100 -18.15 18.71 8.62
C PRO A 100 -19.43 18.88 9.46
N SER A 101 -20.54 19.22 8.78
CA SER A 101 -21.85 19.27 9.42
C SER A 101 -22.21 17.96 10.12
N ILE A 102 -22.79 18.07 11.31
CA ILE A 102 -23.35 16.94 12.07
C ILE A 102 -24.31 16.10 11.22
N VAL A 103 -25.07 16.74 10.33
CA VAL A 103 -26.04 16.04 9.47
C VAL A 103 -25.32 15.06 8.53
N ASN A 104 -24.23 15.50 7.89
CA ASN A 104 -23.44 14.66 6.98
C ASN A 104 -22.75 13.52 7.73
N VAL A 105 -22.27 13.78 8.94
CA VAL A 105 -21.69 12.75 9.81
C VAL A 105 -22.76 11.71 10.21
N CYS A 106 -23.96 12.15 10.59
CA CYS A 106 -25.08 11.28 10.94
C CYS A 106 -25.52 10.40 9.76
N ILE A 107 -25.69 10.99 8.57
CA ILE A 107 -26.03 10.27 7.33
C ILE A 107 -24.96 9.20 7.04
N ARG A 108 -23.67 9.57 7.03
CA ARG A 108 -22.56 8.63 6.81
C ARG A 108 -22.52 7.52 7.87
N CYS A 109 -22.87 7.82 9.12
CA CYS A 109 -22.94 6.85 10.20
C CYS A 109 -24.16 5.92 10.12
N GLY A 110 -25.16 6.25 9.28
CA GLY A 110 -26.46 5.58 9.23
C GLY A 110 -27.26 5.80 10.51
N TRP A 111 -27.20 7.02 11.05
CA TRP A 111 -27.99 7.48 12.20
C TRP A 111 -29.18 8.28 11.69
N SER A 112 -30.31 8.21 12.39
CA SER A 112 -31.46 9.06 12.07
C SER A 112 -31.11 10.51 12.38
N ILE A 113 -31.54 11.42 11.51
CA ILE A 113 -31.43 12.88 11.69
C ILE A 113 -32.78 13.49 12.12
N GLY A 114 -33.75 12.63 12.45
CA GLY A 114 -35.10 13.04 12.84
C GLY A 114 -36.04 13.19 11.64
N SER A 115 -37.32 12.87 11.85
CA SER A 115 -38.33 12.77 10.79
C SER A 115 -38.60 14.08 10.05
N VAL A 116 -38.30 15.23 10.66
CA VAL A 116 -38.43 16.55 10.03
C VAL A 116 -37.25 16.79 9.09
N VAL A 117 -36.01 16.67 9.59
CA VAL A 117 -34.80 16.96 8.81
C VAL A 117 -34.64 15.97 7.65
N GLU A 118 -35.01 14.70 7.84
CA GLU A 118 -34.99 13.66 6.79
C GLU A 118 -35.84 14.00 5.55
N ARG A 119 -36.81 14.94 5.65
CA ARG A 119 -37.62 15.40 4.51
C ARG A 119 -36.95 16.48 3.67
N TYR A 120 -35.97 17.19 4.24
CA TYR A 120 -35.36 18.36 3.61
C TYR A 120 -33.89 18.15 3.28
N VAL A 121 -33.19 17.31 4.04
CA VAL A 121 -31.76 17.10 3.90
C VAL A 121 -31.50 15.64 3.55
N HIS A 122 -30.92 15.46 2.37
CA HIS A 122 -30.56 14.16 1.83
C HIS A 122 -29.04 14.03 1.74
N TYR A 123 -28.59 12.81 1.44
CA TYR A 123 -27.19 12.57 1.15
C TYR A 123 -26.71 13.50 0.03
N ASP A 124 -25.57 14.14 0.28
CA ASP A 124 -24.84 14.92 -0.70
C ASP A 124 -23.40 14.37 -0.81
N GLY A 125 -22.90 14.31 -2.05
CA GLY A 125 -21.58 13.73 -2.31
C GLY A 125 -20.45 14.53 -1.67
N ALA A 126 -20.48 15.86 -1.76
CA ALA A 126 -19.42 16.74 -1.28
C ALA A 126 -19.25 16.67 0.25
N GLY A 127 -20.37 16.59 0.98
CA GLY A 127 -20.44 16.42 2.40
C GLY A 127 -19.84 15.10 2.86
N ASP A 128 -20.20 13.98 2.22
CA ASP A 128 -19.62 12.67 2.53
C ASP A 128 -18.13 12.60 2.18
N GLN A 129 -17.72 13.24 1.08
CA GLN A 129 -16.32 13.36 0.68
C GLN A 129 -15.51 14.13 1.72
N PHE A 130 -16.02 15.26 2.20
CA PHE A 130 -15.38 16.06 3.25
C PHE A 130 -15.26 15.27 4.56
N VAL A 131 -16.34 14.63 5.01
CA VAL A 131 -16.31 13.74 6.19
C VAL A 131 -15.30 12.61 5.97
N GLY A 132 -15.26 12.03 4.78
CA GLY A 132 -14.34 10.96 4.40
C GLY A 132 -12.88 11.35 4.54
N ARG A 133 -12.50 12.56 4.11
CA ARG A 133 -11.14 13.09 4.28
C ARG A 133 -10.79 13.35 5.74
N VAL A 134 -11.71 13.94 6.50
CA VAL A 134 -11.50 14.21 7.93
C VAL A 134 -11.27 12.90 8.69
N VAL A 135 -12.11 11.88 8.49
CA VAL A 135 -11.94 10.58 9.18
C VAL A 135 -10.74 9.77 8.66
N ALA A 136 -10.18 10.11 7.49
CA ALA A 136 -8.90 9.58 7.03
C ALA A 136 -7.69 10.23 7.73
N GLY A 137 -7.93 11.23 8.59
CA GLY A 137 -6.88 11.92 9.35
C GLY A 137 -6.08 12.94 8.53
N LEU A 138 -6.64 13.42 7.41
CA LEU A 138 -5.98 14.47 6.62
C LEU A 138 -5.96 15.81 7.38
N PRO A 139 -4.90 16.62 7.25
CA PRO A 139 -4.68 17.80 8.07
C PRO A 139 -5.59 18.97 7.66
N LEU A 140 -6.71 19.15 8.35
CA LEU A 140 -7.74 20.14 8.00
C LEU A 140 -7.22 21.59 7.94
N ALA A 141 -6.23 21.93 8.76
CA ALA A 141 -5.62 23.26 8.83
C ALA A 141 -4.43 23.43 7.87
N SER A 142 -4.42 22.73 6.74
CA SER A 142 -3.32 22.77 5.76
C SER A 142 -3.82 22.56 4.34
N ALA A 143 -3.13 23.16 3.37
CA ALA A 143 -3.32 22.86 1.94
C ALA A 143 -3.17 21.36 1.63
N SER A 144 -2.36 20.64 2.42
CA SER A 144 -2.18 19.18 2.30
C SER A 144 -3.46 18.38 2.58
N PHE A 145 -4.54 18.99 3.09
CA PHE A 145 -5.85 18.35 3.14
C PHE A 145 -6.36 17.91 1.77
N ALA A 146 -5.98 18.64 0.72
CA ALA A 146 -6.32 18.35 -0.67
C ALA A 146 -5.39 17.33 -1.35
N VAL A 147 -4.49 16.67 -0.61
CA VAL A 147 -3.58 15.66 -1.17
C VAL A 147 -4.34 14.54 -1.88
N LEU A 148 -3.79 14.09 -3.01
CA LEU A 148 -4.30 12.92 -3.75
C LEU A 148 -3.70 11.63 -3.18
N PRO A 149 -4.36 10.48 -3.36
CA PRO A 149 -3.74 9.20 -3.01
C PRO A 149 -2.47 8.96 -3.85
N PRO A 150 -1.52 8.13 -3.37
CA PRO A 150 -0.48 7.59 -4.22
C PRO A 150 -1.09 6.96 -5.48
N HIS A 151 -0.65 7.40 -6.65
CA HIS A 151 -1.10 6.89 -7.93
C HIS A 151 0.02 6.96 -8.96
N PHE A 152 -0.14 6.21 -10.05
CA PHE A 152 0.82 6.18 -11.15
C PHE A 152 0.60 7.36 -12.09
N VAL A 153 1.70 7.96 -12.57
CA VAL A 153 1.66 9.03 -13.58
C VAL A 153 1.02 8.53 -14.88
N ALA A 154 0.32 9.40 -15.60
CA ALA A 154 -0.27 9.06 -16.90
C ALA A 154 0.82 8.52 -17.86
N GLY A 155 0.53 7.43 -18.56
CA GLY A 155 1.48 6.76 -19.47
C GLY A 155 2.38 5.71 -18.83
N SER A 156 2.44 5.59 -17.49
CA SER A 156 3.21 4.53 -16.80
C SER A 156 2.44 3.21 -16.61
N SER A 157 1.43 2.97 -17.46
CA SER A 157 0.48 1.85 -17.28
C SER A 157 1.12 0.48 -17.38
N ASP A 158 2.16 0.31 -18.20
CA ASP A 158 2.65 -1.02 -18.55
C ASP A 158 3.42 -1.68 -17.40
N ALA A 159 4.32 -0.93 -16.75
CA ALA A 159 5.03 -1.41 -15.56
C ALA A 159 4.07 -1.66 -14.38
N ALA A 160 3.09 -0.77 -14.19
CA ALA A 160 2.05 -0.93 -13.17
C ALA A 160 1.15 -2.15 -13.46
N ASN A 161 0.80 -2.39 -14.72
CA ASN A 161 0.00 -3.54 -15.15
C ASN A 161 0.75 -4.86 -14.95
N ALA A 162 2.00 -4.94 -15.40
CA ALA A 162 2.83 -6.12 -15.24
C ALA A 162 3.02 -6.46 -13.76
N THR A 163 3.33 -5.46 -12.93
CA THR A 163 3.54 -5.67 -11.49
C THR A 163 2.23 -5.97 -10.76
N GLY A 164 1.14 -5.27 -11.11
CA GLY A 164 -0.17 -5.51 -10.53
C GLY A 164 -0.65 -6.94 -10.73
N ALA A 165 -0.40 -7.51 -11.91
CA ALA A 165 -0.69 -8.92 -12.21
C ALA A 165 0.17 -9.91 -11.37
N LEU A 166 1.37 -9.50 -10.94
CA LEU A 166 2.22 -10.33 -10.06
C LEU A 166 1.83 -10.19 -8.58
N VAL A 167 1.42 -9.01 -8.13
CA VAL A 167 1.09 -8.74 -6.72
C VAL A 167 -0.34 -9.17 -6.38
N PHE A 168 -1.27 -9.04 -7.32
CA PHE A 168 -2.70 -9.36 -7.13
C PHE A 168 -3.23 -10.32 -8.20
N PRO A 169 -2.62 -11.50 -8.42
CA PRO A 169 -2.81 -12.30 -9.63
C PRO A 169 -4.27 -12.66 -9.91
N ARG A 170 -5.02 -13.12 -8.90
CA ARG A 170 -6.44 -13.46 -9.07
C ARG A 170 -7.33 -12.24 -9.28
N LEU A 171 -7.09 -11.15 -8.54
CA LEU A 171 -7.92 -9.94 -8.60
C LEU A 171 -7.65 -9.10 -9.86
N TRP A 172 -6.42 -9.11 -10.36
CA TRP A 172 -6.00 -8.28 -11.50
C TRP A 172 -6.65 -8.71 -12.84
N VAL A 173 -7.10 -9.96 -12.91
CA VAL A 173 -7.88 -10.48 -14.04
C VAL A 173 -9.19 -9.69 -14.21
N HIS A 174 -9.78 -9.21 -13.12
CA HIS A 174 -11.05 -8.48 -13.12
C HIS A 174 -10.84 -6.99 -13.47
N PRO A 175 -11.20 -6.52 -14.68
CA PRO A 175 -10.88 -5.15 -15.11
C PRO A 175 -11.53 -4.07 -14.24
N THR A 176 -12.71 -4.36 -13.68
CA THR A 176 -13.47 -3.47 -12.79
C THR A 176 -12.76 -3.19 -11.46
N LEU A 177 -11.84 -4.07 -11.03
CA LEU A 177 -11.08 -3.90 -9.79
C LEU A 177 -9.74 -3.20 -9.99
N ARG A 178 -9.23 -3.14 -11.23
CA ARG A 178 -7.88 -2.62 -11.53
C ARG A 178 -7.67 -1.19 -11.04
N GLY A 179 -8.67 -0.32 -11.11
CA GLY A 179 -8.55 1.05 -10.59
C GLY A 179 -8.19 1.09 -9.10
N VAL A 180 -8.87 0.29 -8.27
CA VAL A 180 -8.60 0.20 -6.83
C VAL A 180 -7.28 -0.51 -6.56
N LEU A 181 -6.98 -1.58 -7.32
CA LEU A 181 -5.73 -2.33 -7.17
C LEU A 181 -4.50 -1.51 -7.57
N SER A 182 -4.62 -0.63 -8.57
CA SER A 182 -3.57 0.32 -8.95
C SER A 182 -3.27 1.31 -7.83
N LEU A 183 -4.30 1.85 -7.16
CA LEU A 183 -4.12 2.69 -5.97
C LEU A 183 -3.48 1.91 -4.81
N CYS A 184 -3.87 0.64 -4.63
CA CYS A 184 -3.24 -0.23 -3.62
C CYS A 184 -1.75 -0.46 -3.94
N LEU A 185 -1.42 -0.77 -5.20
CA LEU A 185 -0.04 -0.98 -5.64
C LEU A 185 0.80 0.29 -5.47
N ALA A 186 0.30 1.44 -5.92
CA ALA A 186 0.98 2.71 -5.76
C ALA A 186 1.20 3.06 -4.27
N SER A 187 0.22 2.74 -3.41
CA SER A 187 0.36 2.92 -1.96
C SER A 187 1.46 2.01 -1.36
N LEU A 188 1.55 0.74 -1.77
CA LEU A 188 2.64 -0.15 -1.34
C LEU A 188 4.01 0.37 -1.78
N VAL A 189 4.12 0.84 -3.01
CA VAL A 189 5.37 1.37 -3.58
C VAL A 189 5.78 2.66 -2.86
N HIS A 190 4.84 3.60 -2.69
CA HIS A 190 5.07 4.88 -2.01
C HIS A 190 5.56 4.68 -0.57
N HIS A 191 4.97 3.73 0.16
CA HIS A 191 5.28 3.45 1.55
C HIS A 191 6.29 2.30 1.76
N LYS A 192 7.01 1.87 0.72
CA LYS A 192 7.95 0.73 0.81
C LYS A 192 8.96 0.89 1.94
N ALA A 193 9.60 2.05 2.06
CA ALA A 193 10.61 2.33 3.09
C ALA A 193 10.03 2.21 4.52
N PHE A 194 8.85 2.79 4.74
CA PHE A 194 8.12 2.66 5.99
C PHE A 194 7.80 1.19 6.30
N LEU A 195 7.25 0.44 5.33
CA LEU A 195 6.85 -0.96 5.51
C LEU A 195 8.05 -1.87 5.82
N VAL A 196 9.20 -1.67 5.17
CA VAL A 196 10.42 -2.44 5.44
C VAL A 196 10.91 -2.21 6.88
N THR A 197 10.77 -0.99 7.38
CA THR A 197 11.22 -0.61 8.74
C THR A 197 10.23 -1.05 9.81
N ALA A 198 8.93 -0.88 9.58
CA ALA A 198 7.88 -1.08 10.57
C ALA A 198 7.44 -2.55 10.70
N LEU A 199 7.54 -3.34 9.63
CA LEU A 199 7.07 -4.73 9.64
C LEU A 199 8.13 -5.69 10.21
N PRO A 200 7.73 -6.74 10.94
CA PRO A 200 8.67 -7.76 11.40
C PRO A 200 9.42 -8.42 10.22
N PRO A 201 10.70 -8.83 10.37
CA PRO A 201 11.49 -9.43 9.28
C PRO A 201 10.87 -10.70 8.65
N LYS A 202 9.99 -11.39 9.38
CA LYS A 202 9.28 -12.60 8.92
C LYS A 202 7.91 -12.29 8.30
N HIS A 203 7.55 -11.03 8.13
CA HIS A 203 6.25 -10.64 7.59
C HIS A 203 6.11 -11.11 6.12
N PRO A 204 4.97 -11.72 5.73
CA PRO A 204 4.79 -12.26 4.37
C PRO A 204 4.98 -11.22 3.26
N LEU A 205 4.52 -9.98 3.46
CA LEU A 205 4.68 -8.89 2.50
C LEU A 205 6.13 -8.69 2.06
N LEU A 206 7.10 -8.79 2.98
CA LEU A 206 8.52 -8.59 2.68
C LEU A 206 9.10 -9.72 1.81
N SER A 207 8.37 -10.84 1.67
CA SER A 207 8.73 -11.96 0.78
C SER A 207 7.94 -11.94 -0.53
N SER A 208 7.04 -10.97 -0.73
CA SER A 208 6.28 -10.82 -1.97
C SER A 208 7.18 -10.33 -3.11
N VAL A 209 6.73 -10.52 -4.35
CA VAL A 209 7.47 -10.14 -5.56
C VAL A 209 7.92 -8.68 -5.53
N LEU A 210 7.03 -7.76 -5.17
CA LEU A 210 7.31 -6.32 -5.13
C LEU A 210 8.43 -5.93 -4.14
N PHE A 211 8.55 -6.68 -3.04
CA PHE A 211 9.57 -6.43 -2.03
C PHE A 211 10.83 -7.24 -2.28
N GLY A 212 10.73 -8.37 -2.99
CA GLY A 212 11.85 -9.23 -3.35
C GLY A 212 12.66 -8.76 -4.56
N ASP A 213 12.05 -8.00 -5.47
CA ASP A 213 12.72 -7.43 -6.64
C ASP A 213 13.03 -5.93 -6.44
N ALA A 214 14.31 -5.60 -6.30
CA ALA A 214 14.75 -4.24 -6.03
C ALA A 214 14.61 -3.32 -7.25
N SER A 215 14.90 -3.83 -8.46
CA SER A 215 14.86 -3.03 -9.69
C SER A 215 13.41 -2.72 -10.08
N ALA A 216 12.52 -3.71 -10.04
CA ALA A 216 11.09 -3.51 -10.33
C ALA A 216 10.46 -2.47 -9.38
N ALA A 217 10.81 -2.51 -8.10
CA ALA A 217 10.31 -1.53 -7.14
C ALA A 217 10.85 -0.12 -7.37
N ALA A 218 12.12 0.03 -7.78
CA ALA A 218 12.72 1.33 -8.09
C ALA A 218 12.06 1.96 -9.33
N ILE A 219 11.86 1.17 -10.39
CA ILE A 219 11.16 1.60 -11.61
C ILE A 219 9.75 2.09 -11.29
N LEU A 220 9.00 1.35 -10.47
CA LEU A 220 7.66 1.78 -10.07
C LEU A 220 7.69 3.02 -9.21
N ARG A 221 8.66 3.14 -8.29
CA ARG A 221 8.75 4.28 -7.38
C ARG A 221 8.91 5.60 -8.12
N ALA A 222 9.68 5.62 -9.21
CA ALA A 222 9.84 6.78 -10.08
C ALA A 222 8.52 7.23 -10.75
N ASN A 223 7.58 6.30 -10.92
CA ASN A 223 6.30 6.54 -11.57
C ASN A 223 5.15 6.84 -10.60
N VAL A 224 5.39 6.83 -9.28
CA VAL A 224 4.35 7.12 -8.27
C VAL A 224 4.41 8.58 -7.84
N THR A 225 3.26 9.27 -7.95
CA THR A 225 3.08 10.68 -7.60
C THR A 225 1.88 10.88 -6.65
N LEU A 226 1.82 12.07 -6.04
CA LEU A 226 0.69 12.59 -5.25
C LEU A 226 0.02 13.79 -5.92
N THR A 227 0.47 14.20 -7.11
CA THR A 227 -0.05 15.32 -7.87
C THR A 227 -0.56 14.85 -9.23
N SER A 228 -1.61 15.49 -9.73
CA SER A 228 -2.22 15.11 -11.01
C SER A 228 -2.90 16.30 -11.65
N GLN A 229 -2.87 16.33 -12.99
CA GLN A 229 -3.70 17.24 -13.79
C GLN A 229 -5.07 16.62 -14.11
N THR A 230 -5.17 15.29 -14.10
CA THR A 230 -6.39 14.56 -14.50
C THR A 230 -7.22 14.11 -13.30
N MET A 231 -6.59 13.85 -12.15
CA MET A 231 -7.27 13.51 -10.90
C MET A 231 -7.40 14.75 -10.01
N GLN A 232 -8.63 15.11 -9.66
CA GLN A 232 -8.91 16.27 -8.81
C GLN A 232 -9.32 15.85 -7.40
N PRO A 233 -8.90 16.58 -6.36
CA PRO A 233 -9.31 16.29 -5.00
C PRO A 233 -10.77 16.68 -4.76
N THR A 234 -11.54 15.80 -4.12
CA THR A 234 -12.96 16.01 -3.83
C THR A 234 -13.25 16.31 -2.36
N GLY A 235 -14.36 16.98 -2.04
CA GLY A 235 -14.73 17.29 -0.64
C GLY A 235 -13.76 18.27 0.05
N ILE A 236 -13.27 19.25 -0.70
CA ILE A 236 -12.33 20.27 -0.22
C ILE A 236 -13.11 21.51 0.26
N PRO A 237 -12.97 21.92 1.53
CA PRO A 237 -13.61 23.13 2.02
C PRO A 237 -12.83 24.39 1.58
N PRO A 238 -13.48 25.56 1.44
CA PRO A 238 -12.84 26.77 0.89
C PRO A 238 -11.57 27.24 1.63
N HIS A 239 -11.48 27.00 2.94
CA HIS A 239 -10.31 27.41 3.72
C HIS A 239 -9.03 26.65 3.36
N VAL A 240 -9.13 25.44 2.79
CA VAL A 240 -7.96 24.69 2.31
C VAL A 240 -7.37 25.36 1.08
N ASP A 241 -8.21 25.92 0.19
CA ASP A 241 -7.74 26.69 -0.95
C ASP A 241 -7.07 28.00 -0.50
N LEU A 242 -7.62 28.65 0.53
CA LEU A 242 -6.98 29.81 1.16
C LEU A 242 -5.61 29.45 1.75
N HIS A 243 -5.48 28.30 2.42
CA HIS A 243 -4.18 27.83 2.90
C HIS A 243 -3.19 27.62 1.74
N SER A 244 -3.64 27.04 0.62
CA SER A 244 -2.80 26.85 -0.57
C SER A 244 -2.30 28.18 -1.14
N GLN A 245 -3.18 29.19 -1.24
CA GLN A 245 -2.80 30.53 -1.69
C GLN A 245 -1.83 31.21 -0.72
N LEU A 246 -2.04 31.07 0.58
CA LEU A 246 -1.12 31.60 1.60
C LEU A 246 0.26 30.95 1.53
N ASP A 247 0.34 29.63 1.32
CA ASP A 247 1.60 28.92 1.16
C ASP A 247 2.36 29.40 -0.09
N GLN A 248 1.66 29.62 -1.21
CA GLN A 248 2.22 30.19 -2.43
C GLN A 248 2.74 31.62 -2.21
N ASN A 249 1.94 32.48 -1.57
CA ASN A 249 2.33 33.86 -1.27
C ASN A 249 3.56 33.91 -0.35
N LEU A 250 3.61 33.07 0.69
CA LEU A 250 4.75 32.98 1.58
C LEU A 250 6.01 32.49 0.87
N ALA A 251 5.89 31.55 -0.08
CA ALA A 251 7.01 31.11 -0.89
C ALA A 251 7.59 32.25 -1.75
N VAL A 252 6.72 33.03 -2.41
CA VAL A 252 7.11 34.20 -3.19
C VAL A 252 7.79 35.25 -2.29
N VAL A 253 7.20 35.57 -1.13
CA VAL A 253 7.78 36.54 -0.18
C VAL A 253 9.15 36.09 0.33
N ARG A 254 9.36 34.78 0.55
CA ARG A 254 10.66 34.23 0.98
C ARG A 254 11.72 34.23 -0.12
N ALA A 255 11.31 34.04 -1.38
CA ALA A 255 12.21 34.08 -2.54
C ALA A 255 12.55 35.51 -2.97
N LEU A 256 11.77 36.49 -2.54
CA LEU A 256 11.90 37.89 -2.92
C LEU A 256 13.30 38.48 -2.66
N PRO A 257 13.96 38.31 -1.50
CA PRO A 257 15.26 38.92 -1.25
C PRO A 257 16.37 38.39 -2.16
N SER A 258 16.36 37.08 -2.49
CA SER A 258 17.34 36.50 -3.41
C SER A 258 17.08 36.94 -4.85
N ALA A 259 15.81 36.97 -5.28
CA ALA A 259 15.46 37.45 -6.62
C ALA A 259 15.82 38.94 -6.82
N ILE A 260 15.59 39.78 -5.80
CA ILE A 260 16.05 41.19 -5.79
C ILE A 260 17.56 41.26 -5.93
N ARG A 261 18.31 40.47 -5.14
CA ARG A 261 19.77 40.46 -5.20
C ARG A 261 20.28 40.06 -6.58
N GLU A 262 19.81 38.93 -7.11
CA GLU A 262 20.21 38.43 -8.42
C GLU A 262 19.88 39.41 -9.54
N SER A 263 18.72 40.07 -9.47
CA SER A 263 18.34 41.12 -10.44
C SER A 263 19.26 42.33 -10.35
N ILE A 264 19.62 42.77 -9.14
CA ILE A 264 20.57 43.87 -8.94
C ILE A 264 21.97 43.48 -9.46
N GLU A 265 22.45 42.27 -9.16
CA GLU A 265 23.74 41.78 -9.64
C GLU A 265 23.80 41.74 -11.18
N GLN A 266 22.78 41.15 -11.83
CA GLN A 266 22.67 41.12 -13.29
C GLN A 266 22.68 42.53 -13.90
N LEU A 267 21.91 43.46 -13.32
CA LEU A 267 21.83 44.82 -13.85
C LEU A 267 23.11 45.63 -13.62
N LEU A 268 23.83 45.41 -12.51
CA LEU A 268 25.14 46.03 -12.25
C LEU A 268 26.19 45.53 -13.25
N ASP A 269 26.16 44.25 -13.60
CA ASP A 269 27.03 43.64 -14.61
C ASP A 269 26.69 44.15 -16.03
N GLU A 270 25.40 44.23 -16.39
CA GLU A 270 24.95 44.72 -17.70
C GLU A 270 25.24 46.20 -17.94
N LYS A 271 25.17 47.03 -16.88
CA LYS A 271 25.38 48.49 -16.98
C LYS A 271 26.83 48.93 -16.76
N GLY A 272 27.77 48.00 -16.53
CA GLY A 272 29.20 48.31 -16.48
C GLY A 272 29.56 49.35 -15.41
N VAL A 273 29.17 49.11 -14.15
CA VAL A 273 29.43 50.02 -12.99
C VAL A 273 30.92 50.10 -12.61
N THR A 274 31.83 49.56 -13.42
CA THR A 274 33.28 49.73 -13.28
C THR A 274 33.77 51.16 -13.53
N ALA A 275 32.92 52.08 -14.02
CA ALA A 275 33.28 53.48 -14.31
C ALA A 275 32.98 54.51 -13.19
N GLY A 276 32.51 54.08 -12.01
CA GLY A 276 32.55 54.89 -10.78
C GLY A 276 31.48 55.97 -10.57
N ASN A 277 30.51 56.16 -11.48
CA ASN A 277 29.46 57.18 -11.32
C ASN A 277 28.05 56.58 -11.27
N ILE A 278 27.58 56.18 -10.09
CA ILE A 278 26.17 55.82 -9.86
C ILE A 278 25.37 57.12 -9.63
N THR A 279 24.45 57.46 -10.54
CA THR A 279 23.56 58.62 -10.37
C THR A 279 22.26 58.22 -9.66
N HIS A 280 21.63 59.17 -8.93
CA HIS A 280 20.37 58.93 -8.24
C HIS A 280 19.25 58.46 -9.18
N ALA A 281 19.19 59.00 -10.40
CA ALA A 281 18.22 58.59 -11.42
C ALA A 281 18.44 57.14 -11.87
N MET A 282 19.69 56.70 -11.97
CA MET A 282 20.03 55.32 -12.32
C MET A 282 19.65 54.37 -11.18
N LEU A 283 19.84 54.76 -9.92
CA LEU A 283 19.38 53.98 -8.75
C LEU A 283 17.85 53.86 -8.70
N GLU A 284 17.12 54.94 -8.99
CA GLU A 284 15.66 54.94 -9.00
C GLU A 284 15.10 54.07 -10.14
N GLN A 285 15.74 54.10 -11.31
CA GLN A 285 15.39 53.24 -12.44
C GLN A 285 15.70 51.76 -12.14
N LEU A 286 16.85 51.46 -11.52
CA LEU A 286 17.21 50.11 -11.07
C LEU A 286 16.18 49.53 -10.09
N LEU A 287 15.70 50.35 -9.14
CA LEU A 287 14.65 49.93 -8.20
C LEU A 287 13.32 49.65 -8.90
N ARG A 288 12.92 50.49 -9.88
CA ARG A 288 11.68 50.29 -10.64
C ARG A 288 11.73 49.06 -11.54
N ASP A 289 12.84 48.84 -12.24
CA ASP A 289 13.03 47.70 -13.14
C ASP A 289 13.08 46.39 -12.35
N THR A 290 13.76 46.38 -11.19
CA THR A 290 13.79 45.22 -10.29
C THR A 290 12.38 44.86 -9.79
N VAL A 291 11.59 45.86 -9.37
CA VAL A 291 10.20 45.64 -8.93
C VAL A 291 9.32 45.13 -10.09
N ALA A 292 9.49 45.64 -11.32
CA ALA A 292 8.72 45.20 -12.47
C ALA A 292 9.00 43.73 -12.85
N THR A 293 10.27 43.30 -12.78
CA THR A 293 10.68 41.90 -13.04
C THR A 293 10.08 40.95 -12.01
N ILE A 294 10.03 41.36 -10.74
CA ILE A 294 9.47 40.59 -9.62
C ILE A 294 7.96 40.35 -9.77
N VAL A 295 7.21 41.32 -10.29
CA VAL A 295 5.75 41.19 -10.50
C VAL A 295 5.40 40.17 -11.59
N SER A 296 6.37 39.78 -12.42
CA SER A 296 6.15 38.95 -13.62
C SER A 296 6.65 37.50 -13.49
N VAL A 297 7.10 37.05 -12.31
CA VAL A 297 7.63 35.69 -12.13
C VAL A 297 6.50 34.68 -11.96
N GLU A 298 6.23 33.89 -13.02
CA GLU A 298 5.51 32.62 -12.94
C GLU A 298 6.47 31.47 -12.52
N PRO A 299 5.98 30.40 -11.85
CA PRO A 299 6.84 29.33 -11.35
C PRO A 299 7.30 28.40 -12.49
N ALA A 300 8.62 28.39 -12.75
CA ALA A 300 9.24 27.45 -13.67
C ALA A 300 9.34 26.04 -13.06
N ASN A 301 8.82 25.05 -13.78
CA ASN A 301 8.82 23.63 -13.43
C ASN A 301 9.96 22.93 -14.19
N ASN A 302 11.00 22.46 -13.51
CA ASN A 302 12.12 21.74 -14.14
C ASN A 302 12.05 20.23 -13.85
N PRO A 303 12.08 19.36 -14.88
CA PRO A 303 12.18 17.92 -14.70
C PRO A 303 13.64 17.50 -14.53
N SER A 304 13.94 16.80 -13.44
CA SER A 304 15.21 16.14 -13.19
C SER A 304 15.29 14.79 -13.93
N HIS A 305 16.18 14.70 -14.92
CA HIS A 305 16.56 13.45 -15.57
C HIS A 305 17.31 12.52 -14.60
N SER A 306 16.83 11.29 -14.45
CA SER A 306 17.54 10.23 -13.74
C SER A 306 18.21 9.29 -14.73
N GLN A 307 19.52 9.07 -14.56
CA GLN A 307 20.32 8.16 -15.37
C GLN A 307 19.98 6.69 -15.06
N VAL A 308 19.91 5.89 -16.12
CA VAL A 308 19.73 4.44 -16.09
C VAL A 308 21.07 3.81 -15.72
N VAL A 309 21.10 3.05 -14.61
CA VAL A 309 22.26 2.22 -14.24
C VAL A 309 22.01 0.81 -14.77
N GLU A 310 22.99 0.31 -15.51
CA GLU A 310 22.98 -0.97 -16.20
C GLU A 310 23.18 -2.16 -15.23
N ASP A 311 22.44 -3.24 -15.50
CA ASP A 311 22.20 -4.39 -14.65
C ASP A 311 23.46 -5.29 -14.52
N MET A 312 24.17 -5.23 -13.40
CA MET A 312 25.16 -6.23 -13.00
C MET A 312 24.49 -7.23 -12.05
N LEU A 313 24.44 -8.51 -12.45
CA LEU A 313 24.00 -9.62 -11.61
C LEU A 313 24.69 -9.54 -10.23
N PRO A 314 23.96 -9.44 -9.10
CA PRO A 314 24.60 -9.26 -7.80
C PRO A 314 25.44 -10.49 -7.47
N ALA A 315 26.75 -10.27 -7.27
CA ALA A 315 27.67 -11.25 -6.73
C ALA A 315 27.16 -11.67 -5.34
N ARG A 316 26.67 -12.90 -5.22
CA ARG A 316 26.09 -13.39 -3.96
C ARG A 316 27.21 -13.80 -3.00
N PRO A 317 27.26 -13.25 -1.78
CA PRO A 317 28.27 -13.64 -0.81
C PRO A 317 28.12 -15.12 -0.44
N VAL A 318 29.23 -15.86 -0.47
CA VAL A 318 29.29 -17.24 0.02
C VAL A 318 29.74 -17.18 1.48
N HIS A 319 29.03 -17.87 2.36
CA HIS A 319 29.28 -17.88 3.80
C HIS A 319 30.07 -19.12 4.20
N TYR A 320 31.00 -18.99 5.15
CA TYR A 320 31.76 -20.12 5.68
C TYR A 320 31.39 -20.35 7.15
N TRP A 321 30.78 -21.50 7.45
CA TRP A 321 30.45 -21.93 8.81
C TRP A 321 30.39 -23.46 8.86
N GLY A 322 30.56 -24.07 10.03
CA GLY A 322 30.55 -25.54 10.17
C GLY A 322 31.59 -26.30 9.33
N GLY A 323 32.68 -25.63 8.94
CA GLY A 323 33.75 -26.23 8.12
C GLY A 323 33.46 -26.32 6.62
N ARG A 324 32.38 -25.69 6.12
CA ARG A 324 31.98 -25.74 4.71
C ARG A 324 31.49 -24.38 4.20
N TRP A 325 31.54 -24.20 2.88
CA TRP A 325 30.93 -23.09 2.18
C TRP A 325 29.42 -23.30 1.98
N HIS A 326 28.66 -22.24 2.24
CA HIS A 326 27.21 -22.21 2.24
C HIS A 326 26.68 -20.99 1.48
N LEU A 327 25.54 -21.13 0.81
CA LEU A 327 24.86 -20.02 0.11
C LEU A 327 24.06 -19.10 1.05
N LEU A 328 23.96 -19.45 2.33
CA LEU A 328 23.19 -18.75 3.34
C LEU A 328 24.01 -18.62 4.64
N PRO A 329 23.83 -17.53 5.40
CA PRO A 329 24.51 -17.36 6.68
C PRO A 329 23.99 -18.34 7.73
N GLU A 330 24.80 -18.68 8.74
CA GLU A 330 24.42 -19.62 9.81
C GLU A 330 23.16 -19.18 10.57
N THR A 331 22.97 -17.86 10.69
CA THR A 331 21.82 -17.24 11.36
C THR A 331 20.53 -17.24 10.53
N PHE A 332 20.56 -17.72 9.28
CA PHE A 332 19.39 -17.71 8.42
C PHE A 332 18.26 -18.59 8.97
N GLU A 333 17.06 -18.01 9.03
CA GLU A 333 15.84 -18.73 9.39
C GLU A 333 14.83 -18.69 8.25
N LEU A 334 14.26 -19.86 7.91
CA LEU A 334 13.21 -19.94 6.91
C LEU A 334 12.00 -19.10 7.33
N PRO A 335 11.45 -18.29 6.42
CA PRO A 335 10.33 -17.41 6.74
C PRO A 335 9.05 -18.21 6.98
N SER A 336 8.25 -17.80 7.96
CA SER A 336 6.98 -18.47 8.29
C SER A 336 5.84 -17.96 7.40
N VAL A 337 5.86 -18.36 6.13
CA VAL A 337 4.95 -17.87 5.07
C VAL A 337 3.89 -18.89 4.63
N ASP A 338 2.86 -18.41 3.94
CA ASP A 338 1.84 -19.25 3.28
C ASP A 338 2.44 -20.07 2.11
N VAL A 339 1.66 -21.04 1.60
CA VAL A 339 2.10 -21.94 0.52
C VAL A 339 2.46 -21.18 -0.75
N ALA A 340 1.70 -20.14 -1.13
CA ALA A 340 1.93 -19.38 -2.36
C ALA A 340 3.28 -18.66 -2.31
N THR A 341 3.53 -17.95 -1.21
CA THR A 341 4.80 -17.24 -0.98
C THR A 341 5.97 -18.23 -0.86
N ALA A 342 5.78 -19.37 -0.17
CA ALA A 342 6.81 -20.41 -0.08
C ALA A 342 7.14 -21.03 -1.44
N TRP A 343 6.12 -21.26 -2.27
CA TRP A 343 6.27 -21.76 -3.64
C TRP A 343 7.06 -20.77 -4.50
N HIS A 344 6.74 -19.47 -4.44
CA HIS A 344 7.51 -18.44 -5.14
C HIS A 344 8.98 -18.39 -4.70
N LEU A 345 9.25 -18.35 -3.39
CA LEU A 345 10.61 -18.38 -2.85
C LEU A 345 11.39 -19.64 -3.27
N TRP A 346 10.72 -20.78 -3.43
CA TRP A 346 11.37 -22.02 -3.85
C TRP A 346 11.98 -21.92 -5.24
N TRP A 347 11.25 -21.32 -6.18
CA TRP A 347 11.64 -21.26 -7.59
C TRP A 347 12.41 -19.99 -7.95
N CYS A 348 12.05 -18.85 -7.37
CA CYS A 348 12.59 -17.54 -7.73
C CYS A 348 13.50 -16.93 -6.66
N GLY A 349 13.38 -17.32 -5.39
CA GLY A 349 14.08 -16.66 -4.28
C GLY A 349 13.62 -15.23 -4.04
N SER A 350 14.44 -14.44 -3.35
CA SER A 350 14.21 -13.02 -3.07
C SER A 350 15.54 -12.25 -3.06
N PRO A 351 15.93 -11.64 -4.19
CA PRO A 351 17.15 -10.84 -4.29
C PRO A 351 17.28 -9.74 -3.23
N ALA A 352 16.22 -9.00 -2.96
CA ALA A 352 16.21 -7.91 -1.97
C ALA A 352 16.45 -8.36 -0.51
N ARG A 353 16.40 -9.67 -0.25
CA ARG A 353 16.65 -10.28 1.05
C ARG A 353 17.84 -11.24 1.04
N ASP A 354 18.60 -11.25 -0.06
CA ASP A 354 19.70 -12.19 -0.31
C ASP A 354 19.29 -13.67 -0.20
N ILE A 355 18.03 -13.98 -0.52
CA ILE A 355 17.53 -15.36 -0.49
C ILE A 355 17.67 -15.96 -1.88
N PRO A 356 18.53 -16.99 -2.09
CA PRO A 356 18.59 -17.68 -3.36
C PRO A 356 17.33 -18.51 -3.60
N PRO A 357 17.01 -18.86 -4.87
CA PRO A 357 16.01 -19.87 -5.16
C PRO A 357 16.24 -21.12 -4.30
N LEU A 358 15.27 -21.46 -3.45
CA LEU A 358 15.49 -22.51 -2.46
C LEU A 358 15.66 -23.90 -3.09
N ILE A 359 15.29 -24.08 -4.35
CA ILE A 359 15.63 -25.30 -5.12
C ILE A 359 17.15 -25.50 -5.30
N LYS A 360 17.95 -24.43 -5.20
CA LYS A 360 19.41 -24.49 -5.37
C LYS A 360 20.18 -24.78 -4.08
N ILE A 361 19.50 -24.80 -2.92
CA ILE A 361 20.13 -25.05 -1.62
C ILE A 361 19.90 -26.49 -1.15
N SER A 362 20.80 -26.99 -0.30
CA SER A 362 20.68 -28.27 0.37
C SER A 362 20.24 -28.09 1.82
N SER A 363 19.66 -29.13 2.45
CA SER A 363 19.43 -29.14 3.90
C SER A 363 20.71 -28.97 4.72
N ARG A 364 21.87 -29.23 4.10
CA ARG A 364 23.21 -28.99 4.67
C ARG A 364 23.61 -27.52 4.69
N ASP A 365 22.92 -26.66 3.94
CA ASP A 365 23.15 -25.20 3.92
C ASP A 365 22.38 -24.45 5.00
N LEU A 366 21.87 -25.19 5.99
CA LEU A 366 21.02 -24.70 7.05
C LEU A 366 21.39 -25.38 8.37
N THR A 367 21.16 -24.68 9.49
CA THR A 367 21.30 -25.29 10.82
C THR A 367 20.41 -26.53 10.94
N LYS A 368 20.75 -27.49 11.82
CA LYS A 368 19.96 -28.74 11.98
C LYS A 368 18.46 -28.50 12.17
N LYS A 369 18.08 -27.44 12.89
CA LYS A 369 16.68 -27.04 13.11
C LYS A 369 16.03 -26.57 11.80
N GLN A 370 16.68 -25.68 11.07
CA GLN A 370 16.18 -25.13 9.81
C GLN A 370 16.18 -26.17 8.68
N GLY A 371 17.18 -27.06 8.64
CA GLY A 371 17.24 -28.18 7.71
C GLY A 371 16.04 -29.13 7.83
N LYS A 372 15.54 -29.39 9.06
CA LYS A 372 14.30 -30.16 9.27
C LYS A 372 13.09 -29.45 8.65
N ILE A 373 12.96 -28.14 8.83
CA ILE A 373 11.88 -27.33 8.25
C ILE A 373 12.00 -27.31 6.71
N PHE A 374 13.22 -27.20 6.18
CA PHE A 374 13.49 -27.25 4.75
C PHE A 374 13.06 -28.58 4.12
N CYS A 375 13.29 -29.71 4.80
CA CYS A 375 12.81 -31.01 4.34
C CYS A 375 11.27 -31.09 4.28
N GLU A 376 10.56 -30.40 5.20
CA GLU A 376 9.10 -30.26 5.11
C GLU A 376 8.69 -29.46 3.86
N TRP A 377 9.41 -28.37 3.57
CA TRP A 377 9.17 -27.56 2.37
C TRP A 377 9.41 -28.37 1.10
N ASN A 378 10.54 -29.07 1.01
CA ASN A 378 10.87 -29.93 -0.14
C ASN A 378 9.77 -30.97 -0.39
N PHE A 379 9.31 -31.64 0.67
CA PHE A 379 8.22 -32.60 0.57
C PHE A 379 6.93 -31.95 0.03
N ALA A 380 6.55 -30.81 0.59
CA ALA A 380 5.36 -30.09 0.16
C ALA A 380 5.44 -29.62 -1.31
N VAL A 381 6.60 -29.12 -1.76
CA VAL A 381 6.82 -28.72 -3.15
C VAL A 381 6.67 -29.91 -4.10
N VAL A 382 7.23 -31.07 -3.75
CA VAL A 382 7.08 -32.29 -4.57
C VAL A 382 5.61 -32.68 -4.72
N GLU A 383 4.81 -32.58 -3.65
CA GLU A 383 3.38 -32.88 -3.74
C GLU A 383 2.61 -31.84 -4.58
N LEU A 384 2.95 -30.55 -4.45
CA LEU A 384 2.37 -29.49 -5.30
C LEU A 384 2.73 -29.69 -6.78
N GLN A 385 3.97 -30.09 -7.09
CA GLN A 385 4.38 -30.40 -8.46
C GLN A 385 3.63 -31.57 -9.06
N LYS A 386 3.29 -32.61 -8.27
CA LYS A 386 2.46 -33.71 -8.79
C LYS A 386 1.10 -33.21 -9.23
N VAL A 387 0.46 -32.34 -8.43
CA VAL A 387 -0.83 -31.74 -8.80
C VAL A 387 -0.70 -30.93 -10.09
N TYR A 388 0.34 -30.11 -10.21
CA TYR A 388 0.62 -29.36 -11.43
C TYR A 388 0.80 -30.26 -12.66
N ASN A 389 1.64 -31.29 -12.54
CA ASN A 389 1.93 -32.22 -13.62
C ASN A 389 0.68 -33.01 -14.04
N SER A 390 -0.16 -33.42 -13.09
CA SER A 390 -1.43 -34.08 -13.38
C SER A 390 -2.43 -33.16 -14.08
N ALA A 391 -2.43 -31.87 -13.76
CA ALA A 391 -3.34 -30.89 -14.36
C ALA A 391 -2.92 -30.44 -15.77
N THR A 392 -1.61 -30.30 -16.01
CA THR A 392 -1.07 -29.73 -17.26
C THR A 392 -0.43 -30.75 -18.20
N GLY A 393 -0.23 -31.99 -17.74
CA GLY A 393 0.48 -33.04 -18.48
C GLY A 393 1.99 -32.78 -18.66
N THR A 394 2.53 -31.68 -18.14
CA THR A 394 3.93 -31.26 -18.34
C THR A 394 4.57 -30.82 -17.02
N ARG A 395 5.90 -30.82 -16.99
CA ARG A 395 6.67 -30.24 -15.87
C ARG A 395 6.97 -28.77 -16.15
N MET A 396 7.00 -27.95 -15.10
CA MET A 396 7.47 -26.57 -15.23
C MET A 396 8.89 -26.55 -15.84
N SER A 397 9.05 -25.83 -16.95
CA SER A 397 10.32 -25.68 -17.66
C SER A 397 11.04 -24.40 -17.25
N ARG A 398 12.36 -24.37 -17.48
CA ARG A 398 13.20 -23.19 -17.26
C ARG A 398 13.06 -22.22 -18.45
N PRO A 399 13.22 -20.89 -18.23
CA PRO A 399 13.56 -20.21 -16.97
C PRO A 399 12.36 -20.01 -16.02
N PHE A 400 12.61 -20.10 -14.71
CA PHE A 400 11.58 -19.90 -13.68
C PHE A 400 11.39 -18.40 -13.39
N THR A 401 10.54 -17.74 -14.17
CA THR A 401 10.14 -16.35 -13.94
C THR A 401 9.03 -16.25 -12.89
N SER A 402 8.92 -15.11 -12.20
CA SER A 402 7.84 -14.87 -11.22
C SER A 402 6.46 -15.10 -11.84
N ALA A 403 6.24 -14.64 -13.08
CA ALA A 403 4.98 -14.82 -13.81
C ALA A 403 4.63 -16.30 -14.01
N LEU A 404 5.59 -17.12 -14.49
CA LEU A 404 5.39 -18.55 -14.69
C LEU A 404 5.06 -19.28 -13.38
N VAL A 405 5.80 -18.95 -12.31
CA VAL A 405 5.67 -19.62 -11.01
C VAL A 405 4.35 -19.29 -10.33
N ILE A 406 3.89 -18.03 -10.43
CA ILE A 406 2.58 -17.59 -9.93
C ILE A 406 1.46 -18.28 -10.71
N ALA A 407 1.53 -18.28 -12.05
CA ALA A 407 0.52 -18.93 -12.90
C ALA A 407 0.42 -20.44 -12.59
N ALA A 408 1.56 -21.12 -12.44
CA ALA A 408 1.59 -22.54 -12.07
C ALA A 408 0.94 -22.80 -10.71
N PHE A 409 1.15 -21.91 -9.74
CA PHE A 409 0.52 -22.03 -8.42
C PHE A 409 -1.00 -21.85 -8.50
N THR A 410 -1.48 -20.89 -9.29
CA THR A 410 -2.91 -20.72 -9.55
C THR A 410 -3.52 -21.99 -10.15
N THR A 411 -2.87 -22.61 -11.14
CA THR A 411 -3.32 -23.90 -11.70
C THR A 411 -3.35 -25.02 -10.66
N ILE A 412 -2.34 -25.10 -9.77
CA ILE A 412 -2.34 -26.07 -8.67
C ILE A 412 -3.55 -25.87 -7.77
N MET A 413 -3.84 -24.63 -7.40
CA MET A 413 -4.95 -24.30 -6.51
C MET A 413 -6.33 -24.62 -7.10
N GLU A 414 -6.51 -24.45 -8.41
CA GLU A 414 -7.73 -24.82 -9.13
C GLU A 414 -7.94 -26.34 -9.20
N ASN A 415 -6.85 -27.11 -9.23
CA ASN A 415 -6.88 -28.57 -9.31
C ASN A 415 -6.73 -29.27 -7.94
N LEU A 416 -6.53 -28.50 -6.88
CA LEU A 416 -6.44 -29.04 -5.53
C LEU A 416 -7.83 -29.40 -5.01
N SER A 417 -8.06 -30.66 -4.63
CA SER A 417 -9.34 -31.09 -4.07
C SER A 417 -9.76 -30.23 -2.86
N LEU A 418 -11.04 -29.82 -2.82
CA LEU A 418 -11.64 -29.08 -1.70
C LEU A 418 -11.48 -29.78 -0.34
N SER A 419 -11.31 -31.10 -0.36
CA SER A 419 -11.05 -31.91 0.84
C SER A 419 -9.81 -31.42 1.61
N TRP A 420 -8.80 -30.84 0.94
CA TRP A 420 -7.59 -30.33 1.59
C TRP A 420 -7.89 -29.22 2.61
N GLY A 421 -9.02 -28.53 2.44
CA GLY A 421 -9.50 -27.51 3.36
C GLY A 421 -10.18 -28.08 4.60
N GLN A 422 -10.67 -29.32 4.62
CA GLN A 422 -11.45 -29.83 5.76
C GLN A 422 -10.56 -30.44 6.86
N THR A 423 -10.80 -30.06 8.11
CA THR A 423 -10.25 -30.78 9.26
C THR A 423 -11.08 -32.01 9.59
N GLN A 424 -10.52 -32.92 10.40
CA GLN A 424 -11.25 -34.07 10.95
C GLN A 424 -12.50 -33.68 11.78
N LEU A 425 -12.58 -32.43 12.24
CA LEU A 425 -13.73 -31.87 12.96
C LEU A 425 -14.68 -31.09 12.03
N GLY A 426 -14.58 -31.29 10.71
CA GLY A 426 -15.42 -30.63 9.70
C GLY A 426 -15.14 -29.14 9.48
N ARG A 427 -14.14 -28.56 10.14
CA ARG A 427 -13.81 -27.13 10.02
C ARG A 427 -13.09 -26.88 8.71
N GLN A 428 -13.59 -25.96 7.89
CA GLN A 428 -12.87 -25.51 6.69
C GLN A 428 -11.71 -24.57 7.05
N ARG A 429 -10.51 -24.94 6.58
CA ARG A 429 -9.27 -24.18 6.53
C ARG A 429 -9.16 -23.55 5.16
N ARG A 430 -8.63 -22.34 5.11
CA ARG A 430 -8.28 -21.68 3.85
C ARG A 430 -6.96 -22.21 3.37
N LEU A 431 -6.99 -22.87 2.22
CA LEU A 431 -5.80 -23.37 1.55
C LEU A 431 -4.84 -22.25 1.20
N THR A 432 -5.38 -21.11 0.77
CA THR A 432 -4.65 -19.90 0.36
C THR A 432 -3.85 -19.23 1.49
N GLN A 433 -4.26 -19.42 2.75
CA GLN A 433 -3.59 -18.85 3.92
C GLN A 433 -2.84 -19.91 4.74
N MET A 434 -2.80 -21.14 4.24
CA MET A 434 -2.17 -22.24 4.96
C MET A 434 -0.65 -22.07 4.94
N LYS A 435 0.00 -22.26 6.09
CA LYS A 435 1.46 -22.24 6.18
C LYS A 435 2.05 -23.46 5.49
N MET A 436 3.20 -23.29 4.85
CA MET A 436 3.88 -24.36 4.09
C MET A 436 4.12 -25.63 4.92
N VAL A 437 4.61 -25.48 6.17
CA VAL A 437 4.83 -26.62 7.09
C VAL A 437 3.52 -27.33 7.45
N THR A 438 2.41 -26.59 7.55
CA THR A 438 1.09 -27.18 7.81
C THR A 438 0.59 -27.96 6.60
N PHE A 439 0.80 -27.44 5.38
CA PHE A 439 0.51 -28.17 4.15
C PHE A 439 1.30 -29.48 4.08
N ALA A 440 2.61 -29.45 4.35
CA ALA A 440 3.48 -30.63 4.34
C ALA A 440 2.95 -31.75 5.26
N ARG A 441 2.57 -31.39 6.49
CA ARG A 441 2.00 -32.33 7.47
C ARG A 441 0.69 -32.95 7.00
N LEU A 442 -0.20 -32.17 6.39
CA LEU A 442 -1.46 -32.68 5.82
C LEU A 442 -1.22 -33.62 4.65
N ALA A 443 -0.31 -33.25 3.75
CA ALA A 443 0.06 -34.07 2.61
C ALA A 443 0.65 -35.42 3.04
N ARG A 444 1.51 -35.46 4.08
CA ARG A 444 2.02 -36.72 4.64
C ARG A 444 0.93 -37.60 5.25
N LYS A 445 -0.01 -36.99 5.97
CA LYS A 445 -1.12 -37.73 6.58
C LYS A 445 -1.95 -38.42 5.49
N ARG A 446 -2.32 -37.68 4.44
CA ARG A 446 -3.06 -38.22 3.31
C ARG A 446 -2.34 -39.36 2.60
N ARG A 447 -1.03 -39.23 2.42
CA ARG A 447 -0.20 -40.26 1.80
C ARG A 447 -0.05 -41.54 2.65
N ARG A 448 -0.44 -41.51 3.93
CA ARG A 448 -0.54 -42.71 4.79
C ARG A 448 -1.95 -43.31 4.77
N ASP A 449 -2.95 -42.50 4.43
CA ASP A 449 -4.37 -42.89 4.41
C ASP A 449 -4.80 -43.40 3.01
N THR A 450 -4.02 -43.10 1.96
CA THR A 450 -4.04 -43.73 0.63
C THR A 450 -2.99 -44.82 0.54
#